data_AF-A0A3N5WVC3-F1
#
_entry.id   AF-A0A3N5WVC3-F1
#
_cell.length_a   1.000
_cell.length_b   1.000
_cell.length_c   1.000
_cell.angle_alpha   90.00
_cell.angle_beta   90.00
_cell.angle_gamma   90.00
#
_symmetry.space_group_name_H-M   'P 1'
#
loop_
_entity.id
_entity.type
_entity.pdbx_description
1 polymer ?
#
loop_
_entity_poly.entity_id
_entity_poly.type
_entity_poly.pdbx_seq_one_letter_code
_entity_poly.pdbx_strand_id
1 'polypeptide(L)'
;MTKNIQSILIYGYGVMGRGVARTFAAHGFDTMVRSSRAATLTDLPDGVRAVDRLPAVPPDLVLELVPEDVKTKQAVYLEVEAAYPGADVIIATGTSGLDLVELAKPLKHPERFLGLHY
;
A
#
# COMPACT_ATOMS: atom_id res chain seq x y z
N MET A 1 4.63 22.57 4.07
CA MET A 1 5.31 22.03 2.87
C MET A 1 4.42 20.95 2.30
N THR A 2 4.19 20.94 0.99
CA THR A 2 3.39 19.90 0.32
C THR A 2 4.32 18.73 -0.01
N LYS A 3 3.97 17.51 0.43
CA LYS A 3 4.72 16.29 0.08
C LYS A 3 4.39 15.93 -1.36
N ASN A 4 5.42 15.70 -2.18
CA ASN A 4 5.25 15.23 -3.55
C ASN A 4 5.17 13.70 -3.54
N ILE A 5 4.06 13.13 -3.98
CA ILE A 5 3.87 11.67 -4.06
C ILE A 5 4.19 11.25 -5.49
N GLN A 6 5.15 10.35 -5.67
CA GLN A 6 5.54 9.83 -6.99
C GLN A 6 5.67 8.30 -7.02
N SER A 7 6.07 7.69 -5.90
CA SER A 7 6.25 6.24 -5.76
C SER A 7 5.11 5.63 -4.93
N ILE A 8 4.44 4.63 -5.52
CA ILE A 8 3.25 4.00 -4.96
C ILE A 8 3.48 2.51 -4.81
N LEU A 9 3.27 2.00 -3.60
CA LEU A 9 3.22 0.58 -3.34
C LEU A 9 1.79 0.15 -3.04
N ILE A 10 1.23 -0.69 -3.92
CA ILE A 10 -0.04 -1.36 -3.68
C ILE A 10 0.24 -2.66 -2.91
N TYR A 11 -0.21 -2.75 -1.68
CA TYR A 11 -0.03 -3.93 -0.85
C TYR A 11 -1.24 -4.85 -0.98
N GLY A 12 -1.12 -5.89 -1.80
CA GLY A 12 -2.21 -6.79 -2.17
C GLY A 12 -2.53 -6.72 -3.67
N TYR A 13 -2.59 -7.88 -4.33
CA TYR A 13 -2.79 -7.99 -5.77
C TYR A 13 -3.96 -8.91 -6.13
N GLY A 14 -5.14 -8.56 -5.61
CA GLY A 14 -6.44 -9.12 -6.02
C GLY A 14 -7.06 -8.36 -7.19
N VAL A 15 -8.39 -8.47 -7.35
CA VAL A 15 -9.14 -7.75 -8.39
C VAL A 15 -8.96 -6.23 -8.26
N MET A 16 -9.13 -5.69 -7.04
CA MET A 16 -8.97 -4.25 -6.78
C MET A 16 -7.52 -3.81 -6.96
N GLY A 17 -6.56 -4.52 -6.35
CA GLY A 17 -5.14 -4.16 -6.41
C GLY A 17 -4.60 -4.00 -7.84
N ARG A 18 -5.07 -4.84 -8.77
CA ARG A 18 -4.74 -4.72 -10.20
C ARG A 18 -5.30 -3.45 -10.84
N GLY A 19 -6.57 -3.15 -10.61
CA GLY A 19 -7.22 -1.96 -11.15
C GLY A 19 -6.54 -0.69 -10.65
N VAL A 20 -6.26 -0.63 -9.34
CA VAL A 20 -5.60 0.52 -8.74
C VAL A 20 -4.16 0.69 -9.23
N ALA A 21 -3.39 -0.40 -9.30
CA ALA A 21 -2.02 -0.37 -9.83
C ALA A 21 -2.00 0.13 -11.29
N ARG A 22 -2.95 -0.31 -12.12
CA ARG A 22 -3.10 0.18 -13.50
C ARG A 22 -3.37 1.69 -13.53
N THR A 23 -4.25 2.20 -12.67
CA THR A 23 -4.59 3.62 -12.63
C THR A 23 -3.36 4.48 -12.31
N PHE A 24 -2.58 4.13 -11.29
CA PHE A 24 -1.36 4.86 -10.95
C PHE A 24 -0.31 4.78 -12.06
N ALA A 25 -0.01 3.58 -12.56
CA ALA A 25 1.02 3.40 -13.59
C ALA A 25 0.67 4.15 -14.89
N ALA A 26 -0.60 4.14 -15.30
CA ALA A 26 -1.07 4.85 -16.50
C ALA A 26 -0.91 6.37 -16.41
N HIS A 27 -0.77 6.92 -15.20
CA HIS A 27 -0.60 8.36 -14.96
C HIS A 27 0.83 8.72 -14.50
N GLY A 28 1.80 7.84 -14.76
CA GLY A 28 3.22 8.15 -14.63
C GLY A 28 3.79 8.00 -13.22
N PHE A 29 3.07 7.38 -12.28
CA PHE A 29 3.59 7.04 -10.96
C PHE A 29 4.50 5.80 -11.03
N ASP A 30 5.61 5.80 -10.29
CA ASP A 30 6.41 4.58 -10.10
C ASP A 30 5.62 3.60 -9.23
N THR A 31 5.03 2.60 -9.88
CA THR A 31 4.01 1.76 -9.26
C THR A 31 4.52 0.35 -9.07
N MET A 32 4.42 -0.11 -7.83
CA MET A 32 4.77 -1.47 -7.45
C MET A 32 3.60 -2.16 -6.77
N VAL A 33 3.54 -3.49 -6.91
CA VAL A 33 2.58 -4.34 -6.19
C VAL A 33 3.34 -5.30 -5.28
N ARG A 34 3.02 -5.31 -3.98
CA ARG A 34 3.51 -6.33 -3.05
C ARG A 34 2.55 -7.52 -3.07
N SER A 35 3.07 -8.69 -3.40
CA SER A 35 2.30 -9.95 -3.39
C SER A 35 3.20 -11.12 -3.01
N SER A 36 2.69 -12.04 -2.19
CA SER A 36 3.37 -13.32 -1.91
C SER A 36 3.56 -14.17 -3.16
N ARG A 37 2.79 -13.90 -4.22
CA ARG A 37 2.86 -14.58 -5.53
C ARG A 37 3.63 -13.78 -6.58
N ALA A 38 4.39 -12.74 -6.20
CA ALA A 38 5.04 -11.83 -7.15
C ALA A 38 5.78 -12.54 -8.30
N ALA A 39 6.51 -13.61 -8.00
CA ALA A 39 7.28 -14.37 -8.98
C ALA A 39 6.44 -15.15 -10.02
N THR A 40 5.14 -15.34 -9.77
CA THR A 40 4.23 -16.12 -10.63
C THR A 40 3.10 -15.29 -11.24
N LEU A 41 3.09 -13.97 -11.02
CA LEU A 41 2.13 -13.08 -11.66
C LEU A 41 2.45 -12.95 -13.16
N THR A 42 1.47 -13.24 -14.00
CA THR A 42 1.57 -13.14 -15.47
C THR A 42 0.75 -12.01 -16.05
N ASP A 43 0.04 -11.27 -15.21
CA ASP A 43 -1.03 -10.35 -15.59
C ASP A 43 -0.90 -8.98 -14.92
N LEU A 44 0.36 -8.54 -14.76
CA LEU A 44 0.70 -7.18 -14.32
C LEU A 44 0.32 -6.15 -15.40
N PRO A 45 -0.27 -5.00 -15.02
CA PRO A 45 -0.46 -3.90 -15.96
C PRO A 45 0.88 -3.35 -16.45
N ASP A 46 0.87 -2.72 -17.62
CA ASP A 46 2.03 -2.01 -18.15
C ASP A 46 2.57 -0.99 -17.14
N GLY A 47 3.89 -0.96 -16.98
CA GLY A 47 4.57 -0.04 -16.06
C GLY A 47 4.49 -0.44 -14.57
N VAL A 48 3.84 -1.55 -14.21
CA VAL A 48 3.78 -2.04 -12.83
C VAL A 48 4.84 -3.13 -12.58
N ARG A 49 5.55 -3.01 -11.45
CA ARG A 49 6.52 -4.02 -11.00
C ARG A 49 5.97 -4.82 -9.81
N ALA A 50 6.17 -6.14 -9.79
CA ALA A 50 5.83 -6.96 -8.63
C ALA A 50 7.04 -7.17 -7.71
N VAL A 51 6.80 -7.13 -6.41
CA VAL A 51 7.80 -7.41 -5.37
C VAL A 51 7.24 -8.40 -4.34
N ASP A 52 8.10 -9.31 -3.88
CA ASP A 52 7.76 -10.30 -2.85
C ASP A 52 7.84 -9.72 -1.42
N ARG A 53 8.63 -8.66 -1.26
CA ARG A 53 8.92 -7.94 -0.02
C ARG A 53 8.80 -6.44 -0.21
N LEU A 54 8.76 -5.72 0.90
CA LEU A 54 8.85 -4.26 0.89
C LEU A 54 10.18 -3.81 0.23
N PRO A 55 10.17 -2.75 -0.59
CA PRO A 55 11.39 -2.23 -1.22
C PRO A 55 12.41 -1.71 -0.20
N ALA A 56 13.68 -1.67 -0.60
CA ALA A 56 14.73 -1.06 0.23
C ALA A 56 14.56 0.46 0.36
N VAL A 57 14.04 1.11 -0.68
CA VAL A 57 13.70 2.54 -0.67
C VAL A 57 12.22 2.69 -0.31
N PRO A 58 11.87 3.48 0.73
CA PRO A 58 10.49 3.67 1.13
C PRO A 58 9.67 4.31 0.00
N PRO A 59 8.47 3.80 -0.31
CA PRO A 59 7.55 4.48 -1.21
C PRO A 59 6.94 5.71 -0.52
N ASP A 60 6.45 6.67 -1.30
CA ASP A 60 5.77 7.86 -0.77
C ASP A 60 4.40 7.49 -0.18
N LEU A 61 3.71 6.55 -0.84
CA LEU A 61 2.40 6.01 -0.48
C LEU A 61 2.41 4.48 -0.50
N VAL A 62 1.93 3.87 0.59
CA VAL A 62 1.50 2.47 0.61
C VAL A 62 -0.04 2.45 0.63
N LEU A 63 -0.66 1.78 -0.32
CA LEU A 63 -2.11 1.52 -0.31
C LEU A 63 -2.37 0.05 -0.02
N GLU A 64 -2.96 -0.23 1.13
CA GLU A 64 -3.36 -1.55 1.55
C GLU A 64 -4.68 -1.96 0.87
N LEU A 65 -4.65 -3.11 0.18
CA LEU A 65 -5.77 -3.77 -0.50
C LEU A 65 -5.75 -5.29 -0.25
N VAL A 66 -5.55 -5.67 1.02
CA VAL A 66 -5.66 -7.04 1.54
C VAL A 66 -7.10 -7.31 2.03
N PRO A 67 -7.48 -8.56 2.36
CA PRO A 67 -8.82 -8.89 2.80
C PRO A 67 -9.34 -8.03 3.98
N GLU A 68 -10.66 -7.87 4.06
CA GLU A 68 -11.36 -7.10 5.10
C GLU A 68 -11.34 -7.80 6.46
N ASP A 69 -10.18 -7.80 7.10
CA ASP A 69 -9.96 -8.27 8.46
C ASP A 69 -9.02 -7.31 9.20
N VAL A 70 -9.43 -6.87 10.40
CA VAL A 70 -8.70 -5.85 11.19
C VAL A 70 -7.27 -6.30 11.47
N LYS A 71 -7.08 -7.56 11.89
CA LYS A 71 -5.75 -8.07 12.26
C LYS A 71 -4.83 -8.13 11.05
N THR A 72 -5.35 -8.61 9.93
CA THR A 72 -4.61 -8.75 8.67
C THR A 72 -4.14 -7.38 8.17
N LYS A 73 -5.03 -6.38 8.19
CA LYS A 73 -4.69 -5.01 7.79
C LYS A 73 -3.69 -4.35 8.74
N GLN A 74 -3.93 -4.44 10.05
CA GLN A 74 -2.99 -3.92 11.05
C GLN A 74 -1.59 -4.54 10.91
N ALA A 75 -1.50 -5.83 10.59
CA ALA A 75 -0.21 -6.48 10.34
C ALA A 75 0.56 -5.85 9.17
N VAL A 76 -0.13 -5.47 8.09
CA VAL A 76 0.48 -4.74 6.97
C VAL A 76 1.02 -3.39 7.42
N TYR A 77 0.23 -2.63 8.17
CA TYR A 77 0.65 -1.29 8.59
C TYR A 77 1.86 -1.34 9.53
N LEU A 78 1.88 -2.30 10.46
CA LEU A 78 3.00 -2.54 11.36
C LEU A 78 4.26 -3.00 10.61
N GLU A 79 4.12 -3.82 9.57
CA GLU A 79 5.25 -4.21 8.71
C GLU A 79 5.85 -2.98 8.02
N VAL A 80 5.01 -2.08 7.50
CA VAL A 80 5.45 -0.84 6.84
C VAL A 80 6.12 0.12 7.83
N GLU A 81 5.52 0.39 9.00
CA GLU A 81 6.14 1.24 10.03
C GLU A 81 7.48 0.68 10.52
N ALA A 82 7.57 -0.65 10.71
CA ALA A 82 8.79 -1.30 11.15
C ALA A 82 9.90 -1.26 10.08
N ALA A 83 9.54 -1.39 8.81
CA ALA A 83 10.49 -1.31 7.71
C ALA A 83 11.04 0.11 7.51
N TYR A 84 10.25 1.15 7.82
CA TYR A 84 10.60 2.54 7.53
C TYR A 84 10.41 3.50 8.74
N PRO A 85 11.09 3.25 9.87
CA PRO A 85 10.83 3.95 11.13
C PRO A 85 11.09 5.47 11.12
N GLY A 86 11.92 5.96 10.19
CA GLY A 86 12.24 7.39 10.04
C GLY A 86 11.73 8.02 8.76
N ALA A 87 11.13 7.23 7.86
CA ALA A 87 10.63 7.77 6.59
C ALA A 87 9.25 8.35 6.78
N ASP A 88 8.98 9.48 6.14
CA ASP A 88 7.61 9.96 5.98
C ASP A 88 6.97 9.10 4.87
N VAL A 89 6.23 8.06 5.22
CA VAL A 89 5.44 7.20 4.31
C VAL A 89 3.98 7.35 4.68
N ILE A 90 3.13 7.65 3.69
CA ILE A 90 1.68 7.66 3.91
C ILE A 90 1.19 6.21 3.84
N ILE A 91 0.43 5.78 4.83
CA ILE A 91 -0.22 4.47 4.83
C ILE A 91 -1.72 4.69 4.61
N ALA A 92 -2.20 4.31 3.44
CA ALA A 92 -3.62 4.37 3.11
C ALA A 92 -4.24 2.98 3.16
N THR A 93 -5.48 2.89 3.61
CA THR A 93 -6.30 1.67 3.51
C THR A 93 -7.43 1.84 2.51
N GLY A 94 -7.66 0.80 1.69
CA GLY A 94 -8.83 0.71 0.82
C GLY A 94 -10.06 0.08 1.50
N THR A 95 -10.12 0.03 2.84
CA THR A 95 -11.28 -0.55 3.53
C THR A 95 -12.59 0.10 3.11
N SER A 96 -13.63 -0.72 3.00
CA SER A 96 -14.98 -0.29 2.62
C SER A 96 -15.94 -0.17 3.81
N GLY A 97 -15.51 -0.55 5.02
CA GLY A 97 -16.42 -0.59 6.16
C GLY A 97 -15.81 -0.80 7.54
N LEU A 98 -14.49 -0.99 7.66
CA LEU A 98 -13.84 -1.05 8.96
C LEU A 98 -13.60 0.35 9.50
N ASP A 99 -13.69 0.50 10.82
CA ASP A 99 -13.44 1.76 11.52
C ASP A 99 -11.96 2.17 11.37
N LEU A 100 -11.71 3.34 10.78
CA LEU A 100 -10.36 3.87 10.59
C LEU A 100 -9.63 4.12 11.91
N VAL A 101 -10.35 4.53 12.97
CA VAL A 101 -9.77 4.73 14.29
C VAL A 101 -9.27 3.40 14.83
N GLU A 102 -10.07 2.34 14.72
CA GLU A 102 -9.68 0.97 15.11
C GLU A 102 -8.45 0.49 14.32
N LEU A 103 -8.46 0.69 13.00
CA LEU A 103 -7.35 0.29 12.13
C LEU A 103 -6.04 1.02 12.47
N ALA A 104 -6.11 2.29 12.87
CA ALA A 104 -4.95 3.10 13.22
C ALA A 104 -4.41 2.86 14.64
N LYS A 105 -5.17 2.24 15.55
CA LYS A 105 -4.80 2.05 16.97
C LYS A 105 -3.37 1.55 17.23
N PRO A 106 -2.83 0.57 16.50
CA PRO A 106 -1.50 0.03 16.81
C PRO A 106 -0.35 0.87 16.23
N LEU A 107 -0.63 1.89 15.42
CA LEU A 107 0.39 2.70 14.77
C LEU A 107 1.08 3.64 15.75
N LYS A 108 2.39 3.78 15.57
CA LYS A 108 3.18 4.79 16.30
C LYS A 108 3.02 6.18 15.69
N HIS A 109 2.76 6.24 14.39
CA HIS A 109 2.60 7.45 13.61
C HIS A 109 1.22 7.50 12.92
N PRO A 110 0.11 7.50 13.69
CA PRO A 110 -1.24 7.48 13.13
C PRO A 110 -1.56 8.73 12.29
N GLU A 111 -0.82 9.82 12.42
CA GLU A 111 -0.95 11.03 11.60
C GLU A 111 -0.64 10.81 10.10
N ARG A 112 -0.01 9.69 9.76
CA ARG A 112 0.32 9.29 8.38
C ARG A 112 -0.68 8.29 7.79
N PHE A 113 -1.68 7.91 8.59
CA PHE A 113 -2.69 6.93 8.21
C PHE A 113 -3.96 7.62 7.71
N LEU A 114 -4.52 7.12 6.60
CA LEU A 114 -5.78 7.64 6.07
C LEU A 114 -6.59 6.56 5.33
N GLY A 115 -7.88 6.81 5.15
CA GLY A 115 -8.71 6.04 4.23
C GLY A 115 -8.56 6.55 2.80
N LEU A 116 -8.39 5.63 1.85
CA LEU A 116 -8.40 5.92 0.41
C LEU A 116 -9.26 4.85 -0.27
N HIS A 117 -10.54 5.15 -0.39
CA HIS A 117 -11.55 4.25 -0.94
C HIS A 117 -11.63 4.41 -2.46
N TYR A 118 -11.60 3.28 -3.18
CA TYR A 118 -11.54 3.16 -4.65
C TYR A 118 -12.83 2.56 -5.21
#